data_AF-A0A9P0I2H5-F1
#
_entry.id   AF-A0A9P0I2H5-F1
#
_cell.length_a   1.000
_cell.length_b   1.000
_cell.length_c   1.000
_cell.angle_alpha   90.00
_cell.angle_beta   90.00
_cell.angle_gamma   90.00
#
_symmetry.space_group_name_H-M   'P 1'
#
loop_
_entity.id
_entity.type
_entity.pdbx_description
1 polymer ?
#
loop_
_entity_poly.entity_id
_entity_poly.type
_entity_poly.pdbx_seq_one_letter_code
_entity_poly.pdbx_strand_id
1 'polypeptide(L)'
;MRLKSVNLLFPTLQKMAETRNGKFLNGFIRKLHNFVLLLFVLVHLLPSVIVKFLIAIYLKVYALPSHYSEYILKFLNPNVGEKVLFLAYNEMDRVKSLNFEAINKIKHLTNVIYSKTDNWAPISYMEDLYKYQPELTMKEVDIDHAFVLKSSETTAEMVMQFIKTKL
;
A
#
# COMPACT_ATOMS: atom_id res chain seq x y z
N MET A 1 10.06 -1.58 -27.46
CA MET A 1 9.35 -0.63 -26.58
C MET A 1 10.40 0.05 -25.70
N ARG A 2 10.55 1.38 -25.74
CA ARG A 2 11.46 2.13 -24.82
C ARG A 2 10.65 2.62 -23.62
N LEU A 3 11.19 2.45 -22.41
CA LEU A 3 10.59 2.98 -21.18
C LEU A 3 10.63 4.52 -21.21
N LYS A 4 9.50 5.17 -20.89
CA LYS A 4 9.33 6.64 -20.99
C LYS A 4 9.09 7.33 -19.65
N SER A 5 8.49 6.64 -18.68
CA SER A 5 8.19 7.20 -17.36
C SER A 5 8.08 6.07 -16.35
N VAL A 6 8.59 6.30 -15.14
CA VAL A 6 8.39 5.44 -13.97
C VAL A 6 7.66 6.28 -12.93
N ASN A 7 6.53 5.80 -12.42
CA ASN A 7 5.75 6.52 -11.42
C ASN A 7 5.67 5.66 -10.17
N LEU A 8 6.34 6.08 -9.11
CA LEU A 8 6.34 5.42 -7.82
C LEU A 8 5.25 6.07 -6.94
N LEU A 9 4.19 5.32 -6.67
CA LEU A 9 3.01 5.82 -5.95
C LEU A 9 3.06 5.34 -4.50
N PHE A 10 3.29 6.26 -3.57
CA PHE A 10 3.41 5.98 -2.13
C PHE A 10 4.40 4.84 -1.82
N PRO A 11 5.63 4.88 -2.38
CA PRO A 11 6.45 3.69 -2.44
C PRO A 11 7.12 3.36 -1.10
N THR A 12 6.96 2.12 -0.67
CA THR A 12 7.61 1.55 0.51
C THR A 12 9.02 1.07 0.14
N LEU A 13 9.95 2.00 -0.04
CA LEU A 13 11.30 1.68 -0.55
C LEU A 13 12.33 1.31 0.53
N GLN A 14 12.05 1.64 1.79
CA GLN A 14 13.00 1.48 2.89
C GLN A 14 12.29 1.35 4.23
N LYS A 15 12.96 0.75 5.21
CA LYS A 15 12.59 0.72 6.63
C LYS A 15 11.11 0.42 6.90
N MET A 16 10.49 -0.44 6.09
CA MET A 16 9.02 -0.62 6.12
C MET A 16 8.54 -1.11 7.49
N ALA A 17 9.32 -1.98 8.15
CA ALA A 17 9.09 -2.46 9.50
C ALA A 17 9.15 -1.37 10.60
N GLU A 18 9.83 -0.26 10.36
CA GLU A 18 10.03 0.82 11.34
C GLU A 18 8.93 1.90 11.29
N THR A 19 8.09 1.85 10.25
CA THR A 19 6.94 2.74 10.10
C THR A 19 5.87 2.47 11.15
N ARG A 20 4.93 3.39 11.32
CA ARG A 20 3.87 3.24 12.34
C ARG A 20 3.08 1.95 12.14
N ASN A 21 2.66 1.68 10.90
CA ASN A 21 1.92 0.46 10.59
C ASN A 21 2.82 -0.78 10.56
N GLY A 22 4.09 -0.65 10.11
CA GLY A 22 5.06 -1.74 10.17
C GLY A 22 5.34 -2.22 11.58
N LYS A 23 5.49 -1.29 12.52
CA LYS A 23 5.65 -1.58 13.97
C LYS A 23 4.42 -2.27 14.54
N PHE A 24 3.22 -1.81 14.20
CA PHE A 24 1.99 -2.47 14.63
C PHE A 24 1.88 -3.90 14.08
N LEU A 25 2.13 -4.06 12.78
CA LEU A 25 2.04 -5.35 12.11
C LEU A 25 3.05 -6.36 12.66
N ASN A 26 4.32 -5.97 12.87
CA ASN A 26 5.33 -6.85 13.44
C ASN A 26 5.16 -7.05 14.96
N GLY A 27 4.77 -6.00 15.67
CA GLY A 27 4.66 -6.00 17.12
C GLY A 27 3.44 -6.77 17.64
N PHE A 28 2.34 -6.76 16.88
CA PHE A 28 1.04 -7.30 17.29
C PHE A 28 0.55 -8.40 16.35
N ILE A 29 0.26 -8.06 15.08
CA ILE A 29 -0.38 -8.98 14.12
C ILE A 29 0.47 -10.23 13.87
N ARG A 30 1.78 -10.07 13.64
CA ARG A 30 2.71 -11.18 13.42
C ARG A 30 2.84 -12.08 14.64
N LYS A 31 2.83 -11.52 15.86
CA LYS A 31 2.92 -12.32 17.09
C LYS A 31 1.63 -13.10 17.35
N LEU A 32 0.49 -12.55 16.95
CA LEU A 32 -0.82 -13.18 17.04
C LEU A 32 -1.20 -13.94 15.77
N HIS A 33 -0.24 -14.33 14.93
CA HIS A 33 -0.50 -14.90 13.61
C HIS A 33 -1.52 -16.06 13.63
N ASN A 34 -1.31 -17.05 14.50
CA ASN A 34 -2.21 -18.20 14.62
C ASN A 34 -3.63 -17.79 15.04
N PHE A 35 -3.74 -16.78 15.91
CA PHE A 35 -5.03 -16.24 16.32
C PHE A 35 -5.72 -15.50 15.16
N VAL A 36 -4.98 -14.72 14.37
CA VAL A 36 -5.53 -14.05 13.18
C VAL A 36 -5.99 -15.07 12.14
N LEU A 37 -5.23 -16.15 11.91
CA LEU A 37 -5.65 -17.25 11.03
C LEU A 37 -6.92 -17.95 11.55
N LEU A 38 -7.00 -18.18 12.85
CA LEU A 38 -8.22 -18.70 13.47
C LEU A 38 -9.43 -17.78 13.18
N LEU A 39 -9.27 -16.46 13.27
CA LEU A 39 -10.35 -15.52 12.93
C LEU A 39 -10.78 -15.65 11.46
N PHE A 40 -9.85 -15.83 10.51
CA PHE A 40 -10.22 -16.10 9.12
C PHE A 40 -11.04 -17.39 8.98
N VAL A 41 -10.63 -18.47 9.67
CA VAL A 41 -11.38 -19.74 9.66
C VAL A 41 -12.77 -19.56 10.27
N LEU A 42 -12.90 -18.87 11.40
CA LEU A 42 -14.18 -18.60 12.03
C LEU A 42 -15.11 -17.81 11.12
N VAL A 43 -14.59 -16.76 10.46
CA VAL A 43 -15.36 -15.98 9.47
C VAL A 43 -15.77 -16.85 8.28
N HIS A 44 -14.91 -17.76 7.82
CA HIS A 44 -15.21 -18.67 6.73
C HIS A 44 -16.33 -19.68 7.07
N LEU A 45 -16.46 -20.06 8.34
CA LEU A 45 -17.51 -20.96 8.83
C LEU A 45 -18.87 -20.26 9.04
N LEU A 46 -18.90 -18.92 9.12
CA LEU A 46 -20.15 -18.19 9.30
C LEU A 46 -21.06 -18.31 8.08
N PRO A 47 -22.39 -18.31 8.27
CA PRO A 47 -23.35 -18.22 7.17
C PRO A 47 -23.06 -17.03 6.26
N SER A 48 -23.04 -17.27 4.94
CA SER A 48 -22.69 -16.26 3.94
C SER A 48 -23.55 -14.99 4.01
N VAL A 49 -24.80 -15.12 4.45
CA VAL A 49 -25.72 -13.99 4.67
C VAL A 49 -25.19 -13.04 5.75
N ILE A 50 -24.67 -13.58 6.86
CA ILE A 50 -24.12 -12.79 7.97
C ILE A 50 -22.85 -12.07 7.51
N VAL A 51 -21.93 -12.78 6.85
CA VAL A 51 -20.68 -12.18 6.35
C VAL A 51 -20.97 -11.05 5.36
N LYS A 52 -21.87 -11.27 4.40
CA LYS A 52 -22.27 -10.23 3.43
C LYS A 52 -22.93 -9.02 4.10
N PHE A 53 -23.74 -9.25 5.13
CA PHE A 53 -24.36 -8.18 5.90
C PHE A 53 -23.30 -7.33 6.64
N LEU A 54 -22.34 -7.98 7.30
CA LEU A 54 -21.23 -7.29 7.97
C LEU A 54 -20.37 -6.49 6.99
N ILE A 55 -20.08 -7.04 5.81
CA ILE A 55 -19.36 -6.35 4.74
C ILE A 55 -20.16 -5.13 4.25
N ALA A 56 -21.47 -5.26 4.05
CA ALA A 56 -22.30 -4.14 3.64
C ALA A 56 -22.30 -3.00 4.68
N ILE A 57 -22.35 -3.32 5.98
CA ILE A 57 -22.19 -2.35 7.06
C ILE A 57 -20.81 -1.68 6.96
N TYR A 58 -19.74 -2.47 6.84
CA TYR A 58 -18.38 -1.95 6.73
C TYR A 58 -18.23 -0.97 5.56
N LEU A 59 -18.69 -1.35 4.36
CA LEU A 59 -18.62 -0.49 3.18
C LEU A 59 -19.40 0.81 3.39
N LYS A 60 -20.57 0.76 4.03
CA LYS A 60 -21.36 1.95 4.36
C LYS A 60 -20.65 2.87 5.36
N VAL A 61 -20.09 2.30 6.44
CA VAL A 61 -19.38 3.07 7.49
C VAL A 61 -18.17 3.81 6.91
N TYR A 62 -17.43 3.17 6.01
CA TYR A 62 -16.23 3.75 5.40
C TYR A 62 -16.49 4.53 4.10
N ALA A 63 -17.76 4.67 3.69
CA ALA A 63 -18.18 5.29 2.44
C ALA A 63 -17.49 4.68 1.20
N LEU A 64 -17.38 3.36 1.18
CA LEU A 64 -16.77 2.61 0.08
C LEU A 64 -17.86 2.05 -0.88
N PRO A 65 -17.58 2.06 -2.20
CA PRO A 65 -18.46 1.43 -3.20
C PRO A 65 -18.83 -0.02 -2.91
N SER A 66 -20.07 -0.40 -3.21
CA SER A 66 -20.58 -1.76 -2.99
C SER A 66 -19.85 -2.85 -3.77
N HIS A 67 -19.25 -2.52 -4.92
CA HIS A 67 -18.46 -3.47 -5.71
C HIS A 67 -17.22 -3.99 -4.95
N TYR A 68 -16.80 -3.31 -3.87
CA TYR A 68 -15.71 -3.82 -3.02
C TYR A 68 -16.07 -5.08 -2.23
N SER A 69 -17.37 -5.41 -2.11
CA SER A 69 -17.85 -6.57 -1.37
C SER A 69 -17.23 -7.89 -1.83
N GLU A 70 -17.14 -8.09 -3.16
CA GLU A 70 -16.57 -9.33 -3.72
C GLU A 70 -15.07 -9.47 -3.44
N TYR A 71 -14.33 -8.36 -3.47
CA TYR A 71 -12.91 -8.36 -3.13
C TYR A 71 -12.70 -8.66 -1.65
N ILE A 72 -13.48 -8.05 -0.77
CA ILE A 72 -13.41 -8.32 0.67
C ILE A 72 -13.72 -9.79 0.96
N LEU A 73 -14.76 -10.37 0.33
CA LEU A 73 -15.07 -11.79 0.47
C LEU A 73 -13.90 -12.69 0.06
N LYS A 74 -13.17 -12.35 -1.02
CA LYS A 74 -11.97 -13.09 -1.43
C LYS A 74 -10.85 -12.99 -0.40
N PHE A 75 -10.62 -11.80 0.16
CA PHE A 75 -9.61 -11.59 1.20
C PHE A 75 -9.93 -12.31 2.51
N LEU A 76 -11.21 -12.51 2.82
CA LEU A 76 -11.66 -13.27 4.00
C LEU A 76 -11.49 -14.79 3.84
N ASN A 77 -11.11 -15.30 2.66
CA ASN A 77 -10.74 -16.70 2.52
C ASN A 77 -9.45 -16.98 3.31
N PRO A 78 -9.40 -18.00 4.19
CA PRO A 78 -8.24 -18.27 5.02
C PRO A 78 -6.94 -18.46 4.23
N ASN A 79 -6.99 -19.16 3.09
CA ASN A 79 -5.82 -19.41 2.26
C ASN A 79 -5.32 -18.13 1.56
N VAL A 80 -6.22 -17.17 1.29
CA VAL A 80 -5.85 -15.87 0.72
C VAL A 80 -5.29 -14.97 1.83
N GLY A 81 -5.98 -14.89 2.97
CA GLY A 81 -5.54 -14.12 4.14
C GLY A 81 -4.15 -14.52 4.63
N GLU A 82 -3.87 -15.82 4.72
CA GLU A 82 -2.54 -16.33 5.07
C GLU A 82 -1.45 -15.84 4.11
N LYS A 83 -1.70 -15.92 2.80
CA LYS A 83 -0.74 -15.46 1.77
C LYS A 83 -0.52 -13.96 1.83
N VAL A 84 -1.57 -13.19 2.08
CA VAL A 84 -1.48 -11.73 2.25
C VAL A 84 -0.63 -11.39 3.47
N LEU A 85 -0.86 -12.07 4.60
CA LEU A 85 -0.04 -11.89 5.80
C LEU A 85 1.41 -12.29 5.56
N PHE A 86 1.65 -13.43 4.88
CA PHE A 86 2.98 -13.87 4.51
C PHE A 86 3.71 -12.82 3.67
N LEU A 87 3.06 -12.27 2.63
CA LEU A 87 3.64 -11.21 1.80
C LEU A 87 3.95 -9.97 2.63
N ALA A 88 3.02 -9.52 3.47
CA ALA A 88 3.25 -8.37 4.34
C ALA A 88 4.44 -8.61 5.29
N TYR A 89 4.58 -9.80 5.87
CA TYR A 89 5.74 -10.14 6.71
C TYR A 89 7.04 -10.16 5.91
N ASN A 90 7.01 -10.71 4.70
CA ASN A 90 8.16 -10.76 3.82
C ASN A 90 8.65 -9.35 3.46
N GLU A 91 7.73 -8.43 3.15
CA GLU A 91 8.06 -7.03 2.87
C GLU A 91 8.69 -6.35 4.08
N MET A 92 8.12 -6.53 5.28
CA MET A 92 8.75 -6.01 6.51
C MET A 92 10.17 -6.52 6.72
N ASP A 93 10.44 -7.78 6.34
CA ASP A 93 11.75 -8.40 6.54
C ASP A 93 12.76 -8.03 5.46
N ARG A 94 12.30 -7.69 4.24
CA ARG A 94 13.17 -7.45 3.08
C ARG A 94 13.36 -5.97 2.75
N VAL A 95 12.35 -5.14 2.97
CA VAL A 95 12.39 -3.69 2.69
C VAL A 95 13.06 -2.97 3.85
N LYS A 96 14.39 -3.10 3.94
CA LYS A 96 15.20 -2.52 5.01
C LYS A 96 15.86 -1.21 4.59
N SER A 97 16.56 -1.21 3.46
CA SER A 97 17.36 -0.08 2.99
C SER A 97 17.02 0.27 1.54
N LEU A 98 17.13 1.55 1.21
CA LEU A 98 16.94 2.04 -0.15
C LEU A 98 17.95 1.39 -1.11
N ASN A 99 17.47 0.87 -2.24
CA ASN A 99 18.34 0.36 -3.29
C ASN A 99 18.79 1.51 -4.20
N PHE A 100 19.90 2.14 -3.82
CA PHE A 100 20.46 3.29 -4.53
C PHE A 100 20.83 2.98 -5.98
N GLU A 101 21.38 1.80 -6.24
CA GLU A 101 21.80 1.40 -7.60
C GLU A 101 20.58 1.32 -8.53
N ALA A 102 19.48 0.75 -8.05
CA ALA A 102 18.24 0.65 -8.81
C ALA A 102 17.65 2.05 -9.11
N ILE A 103 17.58 2.93 -8.11
CA ILE A 103 17.07 4.29 -8.28
C ILE A 103 17.94 5.10 -9.24
N ASN A 104 19.27 4.98 -9.14
CA ASN A 104 20.20 5.71 -9.99
C ASN A 104 20.03 5.37 -11.48
N LYS A 105 19.66 4.11 -11.80
CA LYS A 105 19.41 3.67 -13.18
C LYS A 105 18.16 4.32 -13.80
N ILE A 106 17.17 4.69 -13.00
CA ILE A 106 15.85 5.15 -13.48
C ILE A 106 15.54 6.62 -13.16
N LYS A 107 16.42 7.31 -12.41
CA LYS A 107 16.19 8.66 -11.87
C LYS A 107 15.64 9.68 -12.88
N HIS A 108 16.18 9.69 -14.09
CA HIS A 108 15.86 10.67 -15.14
C HIS A 108 14.40 10.57 -15.66
N LEU A 109 13.74 9.42 -15.48
CA LEU A 109 12.35 9.17 -15.91
C LEU A 109 11.40 8.97 -14.73
N THR A 110 11.88 9.07 -13.50
CA THR A 110 11.11 8.68 -12.32
C THR A 110 10.42 9.88 -11.67
N ASN A 111 9.12 9.72 -11.43
CA ASN A 111 8.31 10.59 -10.62
C ASN A 111 7.85 9.83 -9.37
N VAL A 112 7.79 10.52 -8.23
CA VAL A 112 7.49 9.90 -6.94
C VAL A 112 6.40 10.68 -6.23
N ILE A 113 5.40 9.98 -5.70
CA ILE A 113 4.34 10.57 -4.87
C ILE A 113 4.46 10.04 -3.45
N TYR A 114 4.44 10.94 -2.46
CA TYR A 114 4.35 10.61 -1.04
C TYR A 114 3.17 11.35 -0.40
N SER A 115 2.70 10.86 0.75
CA SER A 115 1.70 11.57 1.55
C SER A 115 2.14 11.86 2.97
N LYS A 116 1.67 13.00 3.49
CA LYS A 116 1.77 13.38 4.91
C LYS A 116 1.08 12.40 5.84
N THR A 117 -0.01 11.77 5.38
CA THR A 117 -0.86 10.88 6.19
C THR A 117 -0.54 9.40 6.00
N ASP A 118 0.51 9.08 5.23
CA ASP A 118 0.94 7.72 4.96
C ASP A 118 1.69 7.11 6.16
N ASN A 119 1.07 6.09 6.76
CA ASN A 119 1.63 5.37 7.92
C ASN A 119 2.50 4.15 7.53
N TRP A 120 2.66 3.86 6.23
CA TRP A 120 3.50 2.82 5.64
C TRP A 120 4.76 3.36 4.96
N ALA A 121 4.71 4.60 4.46
CA ALA A 121 5.82 5.28 3.81
C ALA A 121 5.83 6.77 4.22
N PRO A 122 6.33 7.11 5.42
CA PRO A 122 6.27 8.47 5.97
C PRO A 122 7.05 9.47 5.13
N ILE A 123 6.68 10.76 5.24
CA ILE A 123 7.30 11.85 4.48
C ILE A 123 8.81 11.98 4.71
N SER A 124 9.31 11.58 5.89
CA SER A 124 10.75 11.52 6.16
C SER A 124 11.51 10.64 5.15
N TYR A 125 10.86 9.64 4.54
CA TYR A 125 11.49 8.81 3.52
C TYR A 125 11.58 9.50 2.16
N MET A 126 10.65 10.43 1.87
CA MET A 126 10.79 11.34 0.74
C MET A 126 11.97 12.28 0.95
N GLU A 127 12.15 12.82 2.16
CA GLU A 127 13.28 13.68 2.51
C GLU A 127 14.62 12.95 2.38
N ASP A 128 14.69 11.70 2.83
CA ASP A 128 15.86 10.84 2.61
C ASP A 128 16.14 10.72 1.11
N LEU A 129 15.13 10.32 0.32
CA LEU A 129 15.27 10.17 -1.13
C LEU A 129 15.71 11.47 -1.82
N TYR A 130 15.21 12.62 -1.37
CA TYR A 130 15.56 13.93 -1.93
C TYR A 130 17.02 14.30 -1.68
N LYS A 131 17.55 14.01 -0.47
CA LYS A 131 18.98 14.22 -0.15
C LYS A 131 19.89 13.40 -1.05
N TYR A 132 19.49 12.18 -1.41
CA TYR A 132 20.30 11.29 -2.24
C TYR A 132 20.10 11.51 -3.74
N GLN A 133 18.90 11.88 -4.16
CA GLN A 133 18.55 12.04 -5.56
C GLN A 133 17.66 13.26 -5.79
N PRO A 134 18.23 14.48 -5.75
CA PRO A 134 17.48 15.71 -5.94
C PRO A 134 16.92 15.87 -7.37
N GLU A 135 17.42 15.08 -8.33
CA GLU A 135 16.93 15.06 -9.73
C GLU A 135 15.55 14.39 -9.90
N LEU A 136 15.06 13.65 -8.90
CA LEU A 136 13.75 13.01 -8.97
C LEU A 136 12.64 14.06 -8.87
N THR A 137 11.66 13.96 -9.76
CA THR A 137 10.42 14.72 -9.62
C THR A 137 9.61 14.11 -8.48
N MET A 138 9.47 14.83 -7.37
CA MET A 138 8.69 14.36 -6.22
C MET A 138 7.49 15.26 -5.96
N LYS A 139 6.38 14.66 -5.54
CA LYS A 139 5.15 15.35 -5.18
C LYS A 139 4.63 14.86 -3.84
N GLU A 140 4.38 15.81 -2.95
CA GLU A 140 3.73 15.58 -1.68
C GLU A 140 2.23 15.86 -1.79
N VAL A 141 1.40 14.99 -1.20
CA VAL A 141 -0.06 15.10 -1.22
C VAL A 141 -0.68 14.73 0.14
N ASP A 142 -1.98 14.96 0.29
CA ASP A 142 -2.76 14.48 1.42
C ASP A 142 -3.76 13.41 0.95
N ILE A 143 -3.28 12.18 0.83
CA ILE A 143 -4.00 11.03 0.29
C ILE A 143 -3.58 9.79 1.07
N ASP A 144 -4.55 8.99 1.51
CA ASP A 144 -4.28 7.72 2.18
C ASP A 144 -3.42 6.78 1.33
N HIS A 145 -2.53 6.01 1.96
CA HIS A 145 -1.69 5.01 1.27
C HIS A 145 -2.52 4.06 0.39
N ALA A 146 -3.70 3.64 0.87
CA ALA A 146 -4.66 2.87 0.10
C ALA A 146 -5.45 3.76 -0.87
N PHE A 147 -4.74 4.61 -1.64
CA PHE A 147 -5.31 5.63 -2.51
C PHE A 147 -6.32 5.06 -3.51
N VAL A 148 -6.15 3.79 -3.91
CA VAL A 148 -7.05 3.06 -4.80
C VAL A 148 -8.50 3.02 -4.29
N LEU A 149 -8.73 3.13 -2.98
CA LEU A 149 -10.06 3.04 -2.38
C LEU A 149 -10.88 4.33 -2.51
N LYS A 150 -10.24 5.50 -2.40
CA LYS A 150 -10.92 6.79 -2.25
C LYS A 150 -10.38 7.92 -3.13
N SER A 151 -9.16 7.79 -3.65
CA SER A 151 -8.45 8.85 -4.35
C SER A 151 -7.76 8.32 -5.62
N SER A 152 -8.33 7.28 -6.21
CA SER A 152 -7.81 6.62 -7.42
C SER A 152 -7.82 7.57 -8.61
N GLU A 153 -8.92 8.31 -8.82
CA GLU A 153 -9.07 9.29 -9.89
C GLU A 153 -8.06 10.43 -9.75
N THR A 154 -7.98 11.06 -8.57
CA THR A 154 -7.00 12.12 -8.28
C THR A 154 -5.57 11.64 -8.50
N THR A 155 -5.24 10.41 -8.07
CA THR A 155 -3.90 9.84 -8.28
C THR A 155 -3.64 9.57 -9.76
N ALA A 156 -4.64 9.07 -10.50
CA ALA A 156 -4.55 8.82 -11.93
C ALA A 156 -4.35 10.12 -12.72
N GLU A 157 -5.02 11.22 -12.35
CA GLU A 157 -4.80 12.53 -12.96
C GLU A 157 -3.36 13.01 -12.77
N MET A 158 -2.80 12.86 -11.57
CA MET A 158 -1.40 13.21 -11.31
C MET A 158 -0.43 12.38 -12.17
N VAL A 159 -0.65 11.07 -12.25
CA VAL A 159 0.15 10.16 -13.09
C VAL A 159 0.02 10.52 -14.57
N MET A 160 -1.19 10.85 -15.04
CA MET A 160 -1.41 11.32 -16.41
C MET A 160 -0.58 12.58 -16.71
N GLN A 161 -0.53 13.55 -15.79
CA GLN A 161 0.30 14.74 -15.98
C GLN A 161 1.79 14.40 -16.04
N PHE A 162 2.28 13.54 -15.16
CA PHE A 162 3.67 13.06 -15.20
C PHE A 162 4.03 12.37 -16.51
N ILE A 163 3.11 11.58 -17.07
CA ILE A 163 3.29 10.94 -18.36
C ILE A 163 3.36 12.01 -19.47
N LYS A 164 2.43 12.98 -19.49
CA LYS A 164 2.40 14.05 -20.50
C LYS A 164 3.66 14.93 -20.48
N THR A 165 4.24 15.20 -19.32
CA THR A 165 5.49 15.99 -19.20
C THR A 165 6.74 15.24 -19.67
N LYS A 166 6.70 13.90 -19.72
CA LYS A 166 7.83 13.05 -20.11
C LYS A 166 7.71 12.49 -21.55
N LEU A 167 6.60 12.78 -22.24
CA LEU A 167 6.41 12.51 -23.66
C LEU A 167 7.14 13.57 -24.50
#